data_AF-A0A8B3FAC4-F1
#
_entry.id   AF-A0A8B3FAC4-F1
#
_cell.length_a   1.000
_cell.length_b   1.000
_cell.length_c   1.000
_cell.angle_alpha   90.00
_cell.angle_beta   90.00
_cell.angle_gamma   90.00
#
_symmetry.space_group_name_H-M   'P 1'
#
loop_
_entity.id
_entity.type
_entity.pdbx_description
1 polymer ?
#
loop_
_entity_poly.entity_id
_entity_poly.type
_entity_poly.pdbx_seq_one_letter_code
_entity_poly.pdbx_strand_id
1 'polypeptide(L)'
;MIPVGYLSKRIELKPDWLKTEQVKDIYSVSCCISDSFCEYIQFWRHNGYWLFDSPEVIYSLATEKGIDMNGTTMFYYEAYEYQYDEDTLEWGLFEPEASFDTDVNIPQLKILQGFDIVSFYLEQSPECSYLSCNHMAQALDVNEHCLLASFDEAKKHLESDVFHGCEPGPCRIFAVYLVPDSTPVIV
;
A
#
# COMPACT_ATOMS: atom_id res chain seq x y z
N MET A 1 -10.25 5.48 -9.02
CA MET A 1 -9.19 5.46 -8.01
C MET A 1 -9.35 6.72 -7.17
N ILE A 2 -9.43 6.59 -5.85
CA ILE A 2 -9.59 7.67 -4.89
C ILE A 2 -8.29 7.87 -4.12
N PRO A 3 -7.92 9.12 -3.74
CA PRO A 3 -6.74 9.37 -2.94
C PRO A 3 -6.93 8.81 -1.53
N VAL A 4 -6.00 7.99 -1.05
CA VAL A 4 -6.10 7.35 0.27
C VAL A 4 -4.98 7.74 1.22
N GLY A 5 -3.83 8.18 0.71
CA GLY A 5 -2.80 8.84 1.52
C GLY A 5 -1.38 8.40 1.20
N TYR A 6 -0.51 8.63 2.17
CA TYR A 6 0.93 8.41 2.10
C TYR A 6 1.39 7.42 3.14
N LEU A 7 2.51 6.75 2.85
CA LEU A 7 3.29 6.04 3.84
C LEU A 7 4.76 6.05 3.44
N SER A 8 5.63 6.37 4.39
CA SER A 8 7.06 6.19 4.21
C SER A 8 7.45 4.79 4.68
N LYS A 9 8.24 4.08 3.87
CA LYS A 9 8.56 2.66 4.08
C LYS A 9 10.04 2.38 3.97
N ARG A 10 10.56 1.42 4.73
CA ARG A 10 11.88 0.83 4.53
C ARG A 10 11.71 -0.33 3.57
N ILE A 11 12.19 -0.14 2.34
CA ILE A 11 12.00 -1.14 1.30
C ILE A 11 12.96 -2.29 1.50
N GLU A 12 12.39 -3.48 1.59
CA GLU A 12 13.15 -4.72 1.58
C GLU A 12 13.40 -5.21 0.15
N LEU A 13 14.58 -5.81 -0.03
CA LEU A 13 14.89 -6.55 -1.24
C LEU A 13 14.06 -7.83 -1.33
N LYS A 14 13.99 -8.43 -2.52
CA LYS A 14 13.30 -9.70 -2.74
C LYS A 14 13.81 -10.75 -1.74
N PRO A 15 12.95 -11.29 -0.86
CA PRO A 15 13.37 -12.32 0.07
C PRO A 15 13.65 -13.65 -0.66
N ASP A 16 14.52 -14.49 -0.07
CA ASP A 16 14.95 -15.76 -0.68
C ASP A 16 13.79 -16.75 -0.90
N TRP A 17 12.75 -16.68 -0.07
CA TRP A 17 11.58 -17.55 -0.17
C TRP A 17 10.67 -17.18 -1.35
N LEU A 18 10.75 -15.95 -1.88
CA LEU A 18 9.99 -15.52 -3.05
C LEU A 18 10.72 -15.98 -4.32
N LYS A 19 10.27 -17.10 -4.87
CA LYS A 19 10.94 -17.81 -5.98
C LYS A 19 10.58 -17.23 -7.34
N THR A 20 11.08 -16.03 -7.61
CA THR A 20 10.94 -15.36 -8.91
C THR A 20 12.19 -14.53 -9.19
N GLU A 21 12.61 -14.48 -10.45
CA GLU A 21 13.76 -13.67 -10.89
C GLU A 21 13.34 -12.25 -11.33
N GLN A 22 12.03 -12.00 -11.42
CA GLN A 22 11.47 -10.75 -11.92
C GLN A 22 11.59 -9.63 -10.87
N VAL A 23 11.34 -9.99 -9.61
CA VAL A 23 11.26 -9.09 -8.47
C VAL A 23 12.66 -8.81 -7.92
N LYS A 24 12.94 -7.54 -7.61
CA LYS A 24 14.19 -7.08 -6.99
C LYS A 24 13.96 -6.53 -5.60
N ASP A 25 12.86 -5.81 -5.41
CA ASP A 25 12.45 -5.21 -4.15
C ASP A 25 10.91 -5.24 -4.02
N ILE A 26 10.37 -4.89 -2.86
CA ILE A 26 8.96 -5.07 -2.54
C ILE A 26 8.30 -3.72 -2.22
N TYR A 27 7.54 -3.16 -3.17
CA TYR A 27 6.80 -1.91 -3.00
C TYR A 27 5.34 -2.12 -2.58
N SER A 28 5.03 -3.26 -1.97
CA SER A 28 3.68 -3.53 -1.46
C SER A 28 3.19 -2.41 -0.53
N VAL A 29 1.88 -2.18 -0.49
CA VAL A 29 1.25 -1.27 0.49
C VAL A 29 1.37 -1.82 1.92
N SER A 30 1.12 -3.13 2.09
CA SER A 30 1.21 -3.85 3.37
C SER A 30 2.60 -3.72 4.00
N CYS A 31 2.64 -3.63 5.33
CA CYS A 31 3.90 -3.55 6.09
C CYS A 31 4.51 -4.91 6.44
N CYS A 32 4.00 -6.04 5.92
CA CYS A 32 4.49 -7.37 6.32
C CYS A 32 5.94 -7.69 5.89
N ILE A 33 6.42 -7.09 4.80
CA ILE A 33 7.77 -7.33 4.28
C ILE A 33 8.58 -6.04 4.31
N SER A 34 8.10 -5.01 3.60
CA SER A 34 8.69 -3.68 3.68
C SER A 34 8.00 -2.90 4.80
N ASP A 35 8.69 -2.72 5.91
CA ASP A 35 8.14 -2.06 7.10
C ASP A 35 7.80 -0.58 6.83
N SER A 36 6.82 -0.07 7.56
CA SER A 36 6.61 1.38 7.65
C SER A 36 7.76 2.07 8.41
N PHE A 37 7.86 3.38 8.27
CA PHE A 37 8.88 4.18 8.97
C PHE A 37 8.84 4.00 10.50
N CYS A 38 7.67 3.65 11.08
CA CYS A 38 7.49 3.20 12.45
C CYS A 38 6.11 2.55 12.65
N GLU A 39 5.90 1.90 13.80
CA GLU A 39 4.57 1.48 14.27
C GLU A 39 3.67 2.71 14.54
N TYR A 40 3.03 3.22 13.49
CA TYR A 40 2.48 4.57 13.48
C TYR A 40 1.03 4.68 13.99
N ILE A 41 0.28 3.57 13.98
CA ILE A 41 -1.14 3.52 14.33
C ILE A 41 -1.37 4.10 15.74
N GLN A 42 -0.48 3.80 16.69
CA GLN A 42 -0.58 4.25 18.08
C GLN A 42 -0.55 5.78 18.26
N PHE A 43 -0.11 6.53 17.24
CA PHE A 43 -0.01 7.99 17.32
C PHE A 43 -1.28 8.71 16.87
N TRP A 44 -2.23 8.01 16.25
CA TRP A 44 -3.52 8.59 15.80
C TRP A 44 -3.33 9.85 14.94
N ARG A 45 -2.33 9.82 14.05
CA ARG A 45 -2.00 10.89 13.08
C ARG A 45 -2.36 10.52 11.65
N HIS A 46 -2.89 9.31 11.45
CA HIS A 46 -3.39 8.84 10.17
C HIS A 46 -4.81 9.37 9.93
N ASN A 47 -5.24 9.34 8.67
CA ASN A 47 -6.58 9.64 8.22
C ASN A 47 -7.50 8.42 8.34
N GLY A 48 -8.73 8.54 7.83
CA GLY A 48 -9.74 7.47 7.90
C GLY A 48 -9.45 6.25 7.02
N TYR A 49 -8.43 6.30 6.14
CA TYR A 49 -7.90 5.13 5.42
C TYR A 49 -6.66 4.54 6.09
N TRP A 50 -6.34 4.98 7.32
CA TRP A 50 -5.20 4.51 8.10
C TRP A 50 -3.84 4.79 7.43
N LEU A 51 -3.80 5.81 6.57
CA LEU A 51 -2.59 6.36 5.93
C LEU A 51 -2.45 7.84 6.30
N PHE A 52 -1.40 8.51 5.86
CA PHE A 52 -1.21 9.94 6.16
C PHE A 52 -1.76 10.83 5.05
N ASP A 53 -2.34 11.97 5.40
CA ASP A 53 -2.84 12.94 4.41
C ASP A 53 -1.73 13.64 3.64
N SER A 54 -0.52 13.75 4.22
CA SER A 54 0.61 14.39 3.56
C SER A 54 1.98 13.93 4.10
N PRO A 55 3.07 14.11 3.32
CA PRO A 55 4.43 13.83 3.77
C PRO A 55 4.85 14.62 5.03
N GLU A 56 4.35 15.85 5.18
CA GLU A 56 4.67 16.72 6.31
C GLU A 56 4.21 16.12 7.64
N VAL A 57 3.09 15.41 7.66
CA VAL A 57 2.60 14.72 8.87
C VAL A 57 3.58 13.61 9.27
N ILE A 58 4.08 12.84 8.31
CA ILE A 58 5.07 11.77 8.54
C ILE A 58 6.37 12.36 9.08
N TYR A 59 6.93 13.39 8.44
CA TYR A 59 8.18 14.02 8.88
C TYR A 59 8.06 14.72 10.23
N SER A 60 6.93 15.38 10.49
CA SER A 60 6.64 16.00 11.78
C SER A 60 6.59 14.96 12.89
N LEU A 61 5.87 13.86 12.67
CA LEU A 61 5.80 12.74 13.63
C LEU A 61 7.18 12.11 13.86
N ALA A 62 7.95 11.87 12.79
CA ALA A 62 9.30 11.33 12.89
C ALA A 62 10.22 12.24 13.72
N THR A 63 10.15 13.55 13.48
CA THR A 63 10.91 14.55 14.25
C THR A 63 10.49 14.58 15.71
N GLU A 64 9.18 14.61 16.00
CA GLU A 64 8.63 14.64 17.36
C GLU A 64 9.06 13.42 18.18
N LYS A 65 9.12 12.24 17.53
CA LYS A 65 9.42 10.95 18.19
C LYS A 65 10.88 10.52 18.06
N GLY A 66 11.72 11.29 17.37
CA GLY A 66 13.12 10.95 17.14
C GLY A 66 13.30 9.67 16.31
N ILE A 67 12.43 9.44 15.34
CA ILE A 67 12.45 8.27 14.45
C ILE A 67 13.44 8.54 13.31
N ASP A 68 14.33 7.58 13.04
CA ASP A 68 15.26 7.67 11.93
C ASP A 68 14.56 7.42 10.59
N MET A 69 14.60 8.44 9.72
CA MET A 69 14.04 8.40 8.36
C MET A 69 15.08 8.04 7.30
N ASN A 70 16.33 7.80 7.68
CA ASN A 70 17.36 7.43 6.72
C ASN A 70 17.02 6.10 6.03
N GLY A 71 17.13 6.08 4.70
CA GLY A 71 16.82 4.91 3.90
C GLY A 71 15.33 4.57 3.78
N THR A 72 14.41 5.47 4.17
CA THR A 72 13.00 5.30 3.86
C THR A 72 12.66 5.87 2.48
N THR A 73 11.66 5.28 1.84
CA THR A 73 11.10 5.71 0.56
C THR A 73 9.68 6.24 0.79
N MET A 74 9.33 7.37 0.20
CA MET A 74 8.00 7.96 0.31
C MET A 74 7.07 7.43 -0.79
N PHE A 75 5.94 6.87 -0.38
CA PHE A 75 4.89 6.45 -1.29
C PHE A 75 3.62 7.25 -1.10
N TYR A 76 2.90 7.40 -2.20
CA TYR A 76 1.54 7.90 -2.27
C TYR A 76 0.66 6.80 -2.88
N TYR A 77 -0.55 6.69 -2.38
CA TYR A 77 -1.48 5.64 -2.79
C TYR A 77 -2.82 6.21 -3.22
N GLU A 78 -3.38 5.56 -4.23
CA GLU A 78 -4.79 5.66 -4.57
C GLU A 78 -5.40 4.26 -4.52
N ALA A 79 -6.64 4.14 -4.10
CA ALA A 79 -7.36 2.86 -4.07
C ALA A 79 -8.52 2.86 -5.07
N TYR A 80 -8.89 1.70 -5.61
CA TYR A 80 -10.18 1.57 -6.27
C TYR A 80 -11.27 1.77 -5.21
N GLU A 81 -12.38 2.45 -5.54
CA GLU A 81 -13.41 2.80 -4.54
C GLU A 81 -14.25 1.60 -4.07
N TYR A 82 -14.06 0.44 -4.72
CA TYR A 82 -14.69 -0.81 -4.33
C TYR A 82 -13.65 -1.79 -3.80
N GLN A 83 -14.06 -2.56 -2.79
CA GLN A 83 -13.36 -3.73 -2.29
C GLN A 83 -14.05 -4.99 -2.80
N TYR A 84 -13.28 -6.06 -2.97
CA TYR A 84 -13.78 -7.36 -3.43
C TYR A 84 -13.77 -8.33 -2.26
N ASP A 85 -14.92 -8.95 -2.00
CA ASP A 85 -15.07 -9.97 -0.98
C ASP A 85 -14.99 -11.35 -1.66
N GLU A 86 -13.95 -12.11 -1.34
CA GLU A 86 -13.67 -13.40 -1.99
C GLU A 86 -14.59 -14.54 -1.51
N ASP A 87 -15.29 -14.35 -0.39
CA ASP A 87 -16.25 -15.33 0.13
C ASP A 87 -17.61 -15.20 -0.56
N THR A 88 -18.02 -13.96 -0.87
CA THR A 88 -19.29 -13.63 -1.52
C THR A 88 -19.17 -13.41 -3.03
N LEU A 89 -17.94 -13.18 -3.52
CA LEU A 89 -17.60 -12.84 -4.90
C LEU A 89 -18.24 -11.52 -5.39
N GLU A 90 -18.46 -10.60 -4.47
CA GLU A 90 -19.13 -9.32 -4.73
C GLU A 90 -18.19 -8.13 -4.53
N TRP A 91 -18.42 -7.08 -5.32
CA TRP A 91 -17.80 -5.77 -5.13
C TRP A 91 -18.68 -4.92 -4.21
N GLY A 92 -18.09 -4.36 -3.16
CA GLY A 92 -18.74 -3.42 -2.24
C GLY A 92 -18.00 -2.09 -2.18
N LEU A 93 -18.72 -0.99 -2.01
CA LEU A 93 -18.08 0.30 -1.67
C LEU A 93 -17.44 0.18 -0.30
N PHE A 94 -16.27 0.79 -0.12
CA PHE A 94 -15.72 1.07 1.20
C PHE A 94 -15.56 2.57 1.40
N GLU A 95 -15.63 2.98 2.66
CA GLU A 95 -15.53 4.38 3.06
C GLU A 95 -14.43 4.52 4.13
N PRO A 96 -13.83 5.71 4.29
CA PRO A 96 -12.89 5.95 5.36
C PRO A 96 -13.61 5.87 6.71
N GLU A 97 -12.87 5.50 7.76
CA GLU A 97 -13.37 5.53 9.14
C GLU A 97 -13.80 6.97 9.51
N ALA A 98 -15.09 7.15 9.72
CA ALA A 98 -15.74 8.45 9.85
C ALA A 98 -15.29 9.26 11.08
N SER A 99 -14.67 8.61 12.07
CA SER A 99 -14.11 9.28 13.24
C SER A 99 -12.79 10.01 12.96
N PHE A 100 -12.18 9.85 11.77
CA PHE A 100 -10.99 10.58 11.35
C PHE A 100 -11.29 11.53 10.19
N ASP A 101 -10.76 12.75 10.28
CA ASP A 101 -10.71 13.63 9.11
C ASP A 101 -9.82 13.00 8.04
N THR A 102 -10.23 13.14 6.78
CA THR A 102 -9.50 12.63 5.62
C THR A 102 -9.42 13.73 4.57
N ASP A 103 -8.24 14.34 4.43
CA ASP A 103 -7.98 15.44 3.50
C ASP A 103 -6.63 15.25 2.81
N VAL A 104 -6.57 14.23 1.94
CA VAL A 104 -5.31 13.81 1.30
C VAL A 104 -4.83 14.87 0.31
N ASN A 105 -3.65 15.42 0.59
CA ASN A 105 -2.95 16.35 -0.31
C ASN A 105 -2.35 15.58 -1.48
N ILE A 106 -2.90 15.68 -2.69
CA ILE A 106 -2.38 14.93 -3.84
C ILE A 106 -1.01 15.51 -4.27
N PRO A 107 0.04 14.67 -4.44
CA PRO A 107 1.37 15.17 -4.79
C PRO A 107 1.39 15.71 -6.22
N GLN A 108 2.09 16.83 -6.45
CA GLN A 108 2.27 17.40 -7.79
C GLN A 108 3.07 16.47 -8.72
N LEU A 109 4.07 15.77 -8.16
CA LEU A 109 4.89 14.79 -8.87
C LEU A 109 4.74 13.43 -8.18
N LYS A 110 4.31 12.45 -8.96
CA LYS A 110 4.20 11.04 -8.55
C LYS A 110 4.49 10.14 -9.74
N ILE A 111 5.17 9.03 -9.50
CA ILE A 111 5.55 8.08 -10.54
C ILE A 111 4.87 6.75 -10.23
N LEU A 112 3.94 6.32 -11.08
CA LEU A 112 3.25 5.04 -10.91
C LEU A 112 4.28 3.90 -10.98
N GLN A 113 4.31 3.08 -9.95
CA GLN A 113 5.16 1.89 -9.86
C GLN A 113 4.39 0.61 -10.17
N GLY A 114 3.06 0.62 -10.08
CA GLY A 114 2.21 -0.54 -10.40
C GLY A 114 1.00 -0.61 -9.48
N PHE A 115 0.37 -1.78 -9.42
CA PHE A 115 -0.81 -2.04 -8.61
C PHE A 115 -0.58 -3.18 -7.63
N ASP A 116 -1.01 -2.98 -6.38
CA ASP A 116 -1.02 -4.00 -5.33
C ASP A 116 -2.46 -4.44 -5.03
N ILE A 117 -2.59 -5.65 -4.48
CA ILE A 117 -3.85 -6.21 -3.97
C ILE A 117 -3.61 -6.61 -2.53
N VAL A 118 -4.40 -6.03 -1.62
CA VAL A 118 -4.13 -6.10 -0.19
C VAL A 118 -5.40 -6.49 0.56
N SER A 119 -5.28 -7.43 1.51
CA SER A 119 -6.36 -7.75 2.45
C SER A 119 -6.54 -6.70 3.54
N PHE A 120 -7.77 -6.60 4.01
CA PHE A 120 -8.17 -5.76 5.13
C PHE A 120 -9.04 -6.56 6.11
N TYR A 121 -8.44 -7.20 7.10
CA TYR A 121 -9.21 -7.75 8.20
C TYR A 121 -9.75 -6.63 9.09
N LEU A 122 -11.04 -6.71 9.44
CA LEU A 122 -11.78 -5.67 10.18
C LEU A 122 -11.74 -4.27 9.54
N GLU A 123 -11.35 -4.17 8.26
CA GLU A 123 -11.38 -2.94 7.45
C GLU A 123 -10.52 -1.77 7.97
N GLN A 124 -9.54 -2.04 8.85
CA GLN A 124 -8.67 -1.03 9.46
C GLN A 124 -7.45 -0.72 8.58
N SER A 125 -6.32 -1.38 8.82
CA SER A 125 -5.06 -1.13 8.12
C SER A 125 -4.79 -2.15 7.00
N PRO A 126 -3.97 -1.79 5.99
CA PRO A 126 -3.45 -2.75 5.01
C PRO A 126 -2.71 -3.90 5.72
N GLU A 127 -3.22 -5.13 5.65
CA GLU A 127 -2.63 -6.26 6.37
C GLU A 127 -1.59 -6.98 5.54
N CYS A 128 -2.00 -7.78 4.55
CA CYS A 128 -1.11 -8.58 3.72
C CYS A 128 -1.31 -8.25 2.24
N SER A 129 -0.21 -8.17 1.48
CA SER A 129 -0.30 -8.19 0.02
C SER A 129 -0.40 -9.61 -0.51
N TYR A 130 -1.31 -9.79 -1.45
CA TYR A 130 -1.53 -11.07 -2.10
C TYR A 130 -0.34 -11.43 -3.00
N LEU A 131 0.29 -10.43 -3.61
CA LEU A 131 1.40 -10.62 -4.52
C LEU A 131 2.65 -11.11 -3.77
N SER A 132 3.01 -10.45 -2.68
CA SER A 132 4.25 -10.76 -1.96
C SER A 132 4.05 -11.79 -0.85
N CYS A 133 3.16 -11.57 0.11
CA CYS A 133 3.02 -12.42 1.30
C CYS A 133 2.47 -13.81 0.96
N ASN A 134 1.59 -13.88 -0.04
CA ASN A 134 0.89 -15.09 -0.43
C ASN A 134 1.54 -15.79 -1.65
N HIS A 135 2.78 -15.42 -1.97
CA HIS A 135 3.58 -16.03 -3.03
C HIS A 135 3.00 -15.89 -4.45
N MET A 136 1.97 -15.07 -4.67
CA MET A 136 1.30 -14.98 -5.98
C MET A 136 2.19 -14.36 -7.06
N ALA A 137 3.21 -13.59 -6.70
CA ALA A 137 4.25 -13.14 -7.61
C ALA A 137 5.12 -14.27 -8.23
N GLN A 138 4.95 -15.53 -7.78
CA GLN A 138 5.53 -16.70 -8.44
C GLN A 138 4.63 -17.24 -9.58
N ALA A 139 3.33 -16.95 -9.53
CA ALA A 139 2.33 -17.46 -10.46
C ALA A 139 1.81 -16.40 -11.43
N LEU A 140 1.87 -15.12 -11.04
CA LEU A 140 1.39 -13.98 -11.80
C LEU A 140 2.57 -13.19 -12.40
N ASP A 141 2.30 -12.51 -13.50
CA ASP A 141 3.26 -11.59 -14.11
C ASP A 141 3.28 -10.30 -13.28
N VAL A 142 4.38 -10.06 -12.58
CA VAL A 142 4.60 -8.87 -11.77
C VAL A 142 5.89 -8.19 -12.20
N ASN A 143 5.97 -6.88 -12.00
CA ASN A 143 7.16 -6.11 -12.31
C ASN A 143 8.27 -6.29 -11.25
N GLU A 144 9.36 -5.54 -11.40
CA GLU A 144 10.52 -5.63 -10.51
C GLU A 144 10.26 -5.23 -9.06
N HIS A 145 9.13 -4.56 -8.79
CA HIS A 145 8.71 -4.11 -7.47
C HIS A 145 7.66 -5.01 -6.81
N CYS A 146 7.39 -6.19 -7.40
CA CYS A 146 6.34 -7.12 -6.98
C CYS A 146 4.90 -6.55 -7.14
N LEU A 147 4.68 -5.74 -8.18
CA LEU A 147 3.38 -5.12 -8.47
C LEU A 147 2.84 -5.55 -9.84
N LEU A 148 1.51 -5.54 -9.99
CA LEU A 148 0.84 -5.75 -11.27
C LEU A 148 0.98 -4.51 -12.17
N ALA A 149 1.02 -4.73 -13.49
CA ALA A 149 1.29 -3.67 -14.45
C ALA A 149 0.10 -2.71 -14.67
N SER A 150 -1.13 -3.17 -14.41
CA SER A 150 -2.33 -2.39 -14.68
C SER A 150 -3.50 -2.69 -13.72
N PHE A 151 -4.40 -1.72 -13.60
CA PHE A 151 -5.66 -1.87 -12.86
C PHE A 151 -6.54 -2.99 -13.45
N ASP A 152 -6.69 -3.03 -14.78
CA ASP A 152 -7.55 -4.01 -15.45
C ASP A 152 -7.08 -5.44 -15.18
N GLU A 153 -5.76 -5.64 -15.12
CA GLU A 153 -5.16 -6.91 -14.73
C GLU A 153 -5.47 -7.27 -13.27
N ALA A 154 -5.28 -6.34 -12.33
CA ALA A 154 -5.60 -6.55 -10.92
C ALA A 154 -7.06 -6.93 -10.71
N LYS A 155 -7.98 -6.19 -11.34
CA LYS A 155 -9.42 -6.45 -11.28
C LYS A 155 -9.78 -7.81 -11.88
N LYS A 156 -9.20 -8.15 -13.04
CA LYS A 156 -9.42 -9.45 -13.68
C LYS A 156 -8.95 -10.61 -12.81
N HIS A 157 -7.78 -10.49 -12.18
CA HIS A 157 -7.24 -11.57 -11.33
C HIS A 157 -8.15 -11.83 -10.12
N LEU A 158 -8.65 -10.77 -9.47
CA LEU A 158 -9.65 -10.88 -8.40
C LEU A 158 -10.93 -11.58 -8.87
N GLU A 159 -11.49 -11.15 -10.01
CA GLU A 159 -12.71 -11.73 -10.56
C GLU A 159 -12.53 -13.16 -11.12
N SER A 160 -11.29 -13.64 -11.21
CA SER A 160 -10.95 -14.98 -11.71
C SER A 160 -10.70 -16.02 -10.62
N ASP A 161 -10.91 -15.66 -9.35
CA ASP A 161 -10.75 -16.54 -8.18
C ASP A 161 -9.29 -17.01 -7.96
N VAL A 162 -8.31 -16.34 -8.58
CA VAL A 162 -6.90 -16.75 -8.52
C VAL A 162 -6.28 -16.57 -7.14
N PHE A 163 -6.90 -15.73 -6.30
CA PHE A 163 -6.45 -15.38 -4.96
C PHE A 163 -7.20 -16.12 -3.85
N HIS A 164 -8.11 -17.04 -4.21
CA HIS A 164 -8.91 -17.80 -3.26
C HIS A 164 -8.05 -18.45 -2.16
N GLY A 165 -8.35 -18.09 -0.91
CA GLY A 165 -7.66 -18.64 0.27
C GLY A 165 -6.29 -18.04 0.55
N CYS A 166 -5.92 -16.91 -0.08
CA CYS A 166 -4.72 -16.14 0.29
C CYS A 166 -4.86 -15.58 1.71
N GLU A 167 -5.87 -14.74 1.96
CA GLU A 167 -6.09 -14.10 3.27
C GLU A 167 -7.58 -13.94 3.56
N PRO A 168 -7.97 -13.78 4.83
CA PRO A 168 -9.34 -13.45 5.17
C PRO A 168 -9.70 -11.99 4.89
N GLY A 169 -10.99 -11.76 4.64
CA GLY A 169 -11.58 -10.42 4.54
C GLY A 169 -11.60 -9.86 3.12
N PRO A 170 -12.20 -8.67 2.94
CA PRO A 170 -12.20 -8.04 1.64
C PRO A 170 -10.79 -7.60 1.26
N CYS A 171 -10.53 -7.62 -0.03
CA CYS A 171 -9.29 -7.11 -0.61
C CYS A 171 -9.55 -5.86 -1.44
N ARG A 172 -8.52 -5.01 -1.52
CA ARG A 172 -8.59 -3.71 -2.19
C ARG A 172 -7.43 -3.58 -3.17
N ILE A 173 -7.71 -2.99 -4.34
CA ILE A 173 -6.68 -2.68 -5.33
C ILE A 173 -6.12 -1.29 -5.05
N PHE A 174 -4.80 -1.19 -4.96
CA PHE A 174 -4.08 0.07 -4.78
C PHE A 174 -3.18 0.37 -5.97
N ALA A 175 -3.23 1.59 -6.48
CA ALA A 175 -2.16 2.15 -7.29
C ALA A 175 -1.03 2.64 -6.37
N VAL A 176 0.18 2.14 -6.58
CA VAL A 176 1.36 2.49 -5.80
C VAL A 176 2.18 3.51 -6.56
N TYR A 177 2.36 4.69 -5.98
CA TYR A 177 3.17 5.74 -6.59
C TYR A 177 4.39 6.05 -5.73
N LEU A 178 5.56 6.09 -6.37
CA LEU A 178 6.75 6.68 -5.80
C LEU A 178 6.59 8.20 -5.82
N VAL A 179 6.85 8.84 -4.67
CA VAL A 179 6.93 10.30 -4.56
C VAL A 179 8.41 10.64 -4.55
N PRO A 180 8.97 11.22 -5.64
CA PRO A 180 10.37 11.60 -5.66
C PRO A 180 10.67 12.57 -4.53
N ASP A 181 11.87 12.46 -3.94
CA ASP A 181 12.29 13.31 -2.83
C ASP A 181 12.10 14.79 -3.15
N SER A 182 11.02 15.35 -2.62
CA SER A 182 10.89 16.78 -2.38
C SER A 182 11.53 17.02 -1.03
N THR A 183 12.87 16.97 -0.96
CA THR A 183 13.56 17.46 0.23
C THR A 183 13.04 18.88 0.47
N PRO A 184 12.43 19.17 1.63
CA PRO A 184 12.05 20.54 1.93
C PRO A 184 13.33 21.37 1.87
N VAL A 185 13.37 22.36 1.00
CA VAL A 185 14.41 23.38 1.07
C VAL A 185 14.16 24.09 2.40
N ILE A 186 14.94 23.75 3.42
CA ILE A 186 14.98 24.52 4.65
C ILE A 186 15.58 25.87 4.24
N VAL A 187 14.72 26.89 4.09
CA VAL A 187 15.13 28.28 3.88
C VAL A 187 15.39 28.94 5.22
#